data_AF-A0A3M1GVI6-F1
#
_entry.id   AF-A0A3M1GVI6-F1
#
_cell.length_a   1.000
_cell.length_b   1.000
_cell.length_c   1.000
_cell.angle_alpha   90.00
_cell.angle_beta   90.00
_cell.angle_gamma   90.00
#
_symmetry.space_group_name_H-M   'P 1'
#
loop_
_entity.id
_entity.type
_entity.pdbx_description
1 polymer ?
#
loop_
_entity_poly.entity_id
_entity_poly.type
_entity_poly.pdbx_seq_one_letter_code
_entity_poly.pdbx_strand_id
1 'polypeptide(L)'
;MQRSRLSPELAAWAERIRGWAEGYGLDFYEVVFELVSHDELNQVAAYGGFPTRYPHWRFGMSYERLSKGYTWGLHKIYELVINNDPTIAYLLRSNALVEQKMVMAHVFGHADFFKNNAWFRHTNRKMLDEMANHATRVRRYIEQYGLETVERFLDDCLALENLIDLHRPFIRRTAPRPEPDREPERPVVPKLRAKRYMDPYLNPPEYVEAERRRIEAELEKRRKHPAEPERDVLLFLLENAPLERWQRDVLDMVREEAYYFAPQGQTKILNEGWASYWHSTIMTRHALEDSELIDYAANHAGTMGSQPGALNPYKVGLELLR
;
A
#
# COMPACT_ATOMS: atom_id res chain seq x y z
N MET A 1 -2.61 25.51 2.71
CA MET A 1 -1.58 25.30 3.76
C MET A 1 -0.34 26.10 3.39
N GLN A 2 0.07 27.05 4.23
CA GLN A 2 1.38 27.71 4.11
C GLN A 2 2.45 26.62 4.28
N ARG A 3 3.25 26.34 3.24
CA ARG A 3 4.38 25.42 3.35
C ARG A 3 5.37 25.97 4.37
N SER A 4 5.31 25.49 5.61
CA SER A 4 6.26 25.87 6.65
C SER A 4 7.62 25.29 6.30
N ARG A 5 8.46 26.10 5.66
CA ARG A 5 9.89 25.79 5.49
C ARG A 5 10.52 25.56 6.86
N LEU A 6 11.50 24.65 6.92
CA LEU A 6 12.32 24.44 8.10
C LEU A 6 12.91 25.77 8.60
N SER A 7 13.11 25.90 9.91
CA SER A 7 13.97 26.97 10.42
C SER A 7 15.39 26.80 9.86
N PRO A 8 16.18 27.89 9.73
CA PRO A 8 17.55 27.79 9.24
C PRO A 8 18.42 26.80 10.05
N GLU A 9 18.19 26.74 11.37
CA GLU A 9 18.86 25.80 12.26
C GLU A 9 18.50 24.33 11.93
N LEU A 10 17.21 24.02 11.77
CA LEU A 10 16.77 22.67 11.44
C LEU A 10 17.19 22.26 10.03
N ALA A 11 17.23 23.19 9.08
CA ALA A 11 17.76 22.93 7.75
C ALA A 11 19.27 22.59 7.80
N ALA A 12 20.05 23.30 8.63
CA ALA A 12 21.46 22.99 8.82
C ALA A 12 21.68 21.62 9.45
N TRP A 13 20.86 21.24 10.44
CA TRP A 13 20.90 19.90 11.02
C TRP A 13 20.50 18.80 10.04
N ALA A 14 19.45 19.02 9.25
CA ALA A 14 19.04 18.07 8.21
C ALA A 14 20.17 17.80 7.22
N GLU A 15 20.89 18.84 6.78
CA GLU A 15 22.02 18.70 5.85
C GLU A 15 23.23 18.01 6.50
N ARG A 16 23.55 18.31 7.76
CA ARG A 16 24.62 17.61 8.49
C ARG A 16 24.31 16.12 8.64
N ILE A 17 23.08 15.79 9.03
CA ILE A 17 22.62 14.41 9.21
C ILE A 17 22.63 13.67 7.88
N ARG A 18 22.17 14.34 6.80
CA ARG A 18 22.27 13.82 5.44
C ARG A 18 23.71 13.47 5.08
N GLY A 19 24.66 14.39 5.31
CA GLY A 19 26.07 14.15 5.01
C GLY A 19 26.66 12.96 5.77
N TRP A 20 26.26 12.74 7.03
CA TRP A 20 26.65 11.54 7.76
C TRP A 20 26.01 10.27 7.23
N ALA A 21 24.72 10.32 6.88
CA ALA A 21 24.02 9.19 6.27
C ALA A 21 24.66 8.78 4.93
N GLU A 22 24.88 9.72 4.02
CA GLU A 22 25.59 9.48 2.76
C GLU A 22 27.03 8.98 3.01
N GLY A 23 27.72 9.52 4.02
CA GLY A 23 29.06 9.08 4.42
C GLY A 23 29.12 7.64 4.93
N TYR A 24 28.02 7.10 5.44
CA TYR A 24 27.88 5.68 5.79
C TYR A 24 27.46 4.79 4.62
N GLY A 25 27.17 5.38 3.45
CA GLY A 25 26.77 4.66 2.25
C GLY A 25 25.26 4.43 2.12
N LEU A 26 24.42 5.14 2.89
CA LEU A 26 22.98 5.12 2.68
C LEU A 26 22.64 5.80 1.35
N ASP A 27 21.77 5.17 0.57
CA ASP A 27 21.32 5.67 -0.73
C ASP A 27 19.80 5.90 -0.71
N PHE A 28 19.39 7.16 -0.86
CA PHE A 28 17.99 7.58 -0.79
C PHE A 28 17.63 8.61 -1.87
N TYR A 29 16.33 8.87 -2.04
CA TYR A 29 15.86 10.01 -2.83
C TYR A 29 15.99 11.31 -2.03
N GLU A 30 15.83 12.47 -2.67
CA GLU A 30 15.80 13.73 -1.95
C GLU A 30 14.75 13.69 -0.83
N VAL A 31 15.15 14.01 0.41
CA VAL A 31 14.25 14.02 1.57
C VAL A 31 13.84 15.46 1.86
N VAL A 32 12.54 15.72 1.77
CA VAL A 32 11.92 17.01 2.07
C VAL A 32 11.24 16.92 3.43
N PHE A 33 11.75 17.67 4.40
CA PHE A 33 11.13 17.79 5.72
C PHE A 33 10.14 18.95 5.77
N GLU A 34 8.94 18.68 6.25
CA GLU A 34 7.89 19.67 6.49
C GLU A 34 7.59 19.79 7.99
N LEU A 35 7.66 21.01 8.53
CA LEU A 35 7.29 21.27 9.93
C LEU A 35 5.78 21.43 10.06
N VAL A 36 5.16 20.54 10.84
CA VAL A 36 3.71 20.53 11.07
C VAL A 36 3.39 20.69 12.54
N SER A 37 2.24 21.31 12.81
CA SER A 37 1.63 21.28 14.14
C SER A 37 1.10 19.89 14.46
N HIS A 38 0.74 19.68 15.73
CA HIS A 38 0.14 18.43 16.18
C HIS A 38 -1.17 18.10 15.43
N ASP A 39 -2.03 19.09 15.25
CA ASP A 39 -3.32 18.91 14.57
C ASP A 39 -3.10 18.56 13.09
N GLU A 40 -2.18 19.25 12.42
CA GLU A 40 -1.81 18.96 11.03
C GLU A 40 -1.22 17.54 10.89
N LEU A 41 -0.36 17.12 11.82
CA LEU A 41 0.22 15.77 11.79
C LEU A 41 -0.88 14.70 11.90
N ASN A 42 -1.84 14.88 12.82
CA ASN A 42 -2.97 13.96 12.94
C ASN A 42 -3.85 13.95 11.68
N GLN A 43 -4.08 15.10 11.05
CA GLN A 43 -4.84 15.18 9.80
C GLN A 43 -4.15 14.40 8.68
N VAL A 44 -2.85 14.63 8.48
CA VAL A 44 -2.07 13.95 7.45
C VAL A 44 -1.94 12.45 7.75
N ALA A 45 -1.72 12.08 9.01
CA ALA A 45 -1.69 10.68 9.44
C ALA A 45 -3.03 9.96 9.23
N ALA A 46 -4.17 10.64 9.47
CA ALA A 46 -5.50 10.09 9.19
C ALA A 46 -5.70 9.79 7.70
N TYR A 47 -5.06 10.57 6.83
CA TYR A 47 -5.01 10.34 5.38
C TYR A 47 -3.89 9.39 4.92
N GLY A 48 -3.24 8.70 5.86
CA GLY A 48 -2.19 7.72 5.57
C GLY A 48 -0.88 8.35 5.08
N GLY A 49 -0.60 9.60 5.49
CA GLY A 49 0.58 10.35 5.08
C GLY A 49 0.31 11.39 3.99
N PHE A 50 -0.82 11.34 3.31
CA PHE A 50 -1.05 12.19 2.13
C PHE A 50 -1.83 13.47 2.47
N PRO A 51 -1.49 14.63 1.89
CA PRO A 51 -2.18 15.88 2.15
C PRO A 51 -3.58 15.94 1.52
N THR A 52 -3.85 15.09 0.52
CA THR A 52 -5.14 15.06 -0.18
C THR A 52 -5.55 13.62 -0.45
N ARG A 53 -6.78 13.29 -0.07
CA ARG A 53 -7.44 12.01 -0.32
C ARG A 53 -8.86 12.25 -0.81
N TYR A 54 -9.47 11.21 -1.37
CA TYR A 54 -10.89 11.24 -1.70
C TYR A 54 -11.73 11.45 -0.43
N PRO A 55 -12.91 12.09 -0.52
CA PRO A 55 -13.78 12.26 0.63
C PRO A 55 -14.32 10.90 1.09
N HIS A 56 -14.13 10.58 2.37
CA HIS A 56 -14.65 9.36 2.99
C HIS A 56 -14.68 9.49 4.52
N TRP A 57 -15.75 9.02 5.15
CA TRP A 57 -15.96 9.10 6.60
C TRP A 57 -14.88 8.38 7.44
N ARG A 58 -14.30 7.28 6.93
CA ARG A 58 -13.19 6.54 7.59
C ARG A 58 -12.02 7.43 8.01
N PHE A 59 -11.70 8.45 7.20
CA PHE A 59 -10.59 9.35 7.53
C PHE A 59 -10.94 10.24 8.72
N GLY A 60 -12.18 10.72 8.81
CA GLY A 60 -12.67 11.46 9.97
C GLY A 60 -12.64 10.62 11.25
N MET A 61 -13.07 9.36 11.18
CA MET A 61 -12.93 8.43 12.31
C MET A 61 -11.48 8.18 12.72
N SER A 62 -10.58 8.05 11.73
CA SER A 62 -9.16 7.83 11.99
C SER A 62 -8.54 9.05 12.66
N TYR A 63 -8.89 10.25 12.20
CA TYR A 63 -8.50 11.50 12.85
C TYR A 63 -8.96 11.58 14.30
N GLU A 64 -10.24 11.31 14.58
CA GLU A 64 -10.78 11.31 15.93
C GLU A 64 -10.05 10.34 16.86
N ARG A 65 -9.70 9.15 16.36
CA ARG A 65 -8.93 8.15 17.12
C ARG A 65 -7.51 8.62 17.41
N LEU A 66 -6.82 9.17 16.41
CA LEU A 66 -5.45 9.67 16.54
C LEU A 66 -5.38 10.86 17.48
N SER A 67 -6.23 11.87 17.25
CA SER A 67 -6.30 13.08 18.06
C SER A 67 -6.56 12.76 19.53
N LYS A 68 -7.59 11.95 19.84
CA LYS A 68 -7.88 11.55 21.23
C LYS A 68 -6.73 10.77 21.83
N GLY A 69 -6.20 9.78 21.11
CA GLY A 69 -5.12 8.95 21.66
C GLY A 69 -3.88 9.79 21.98
N TYR A 70 -3.57 10.83 21.22
CA TYR A 70 -2.52 11.75 21.57
C TYR A 70 -2.88 12.63 22.77
N THR A 71 -4.09 13.22 22.83
CA THR A 71 -4.53 14.04 23.97
C THR A 71 -4.42 13.28 25.29
N TRP A 72 -4.71 11.99 25.29
CA TRP A 72 -4.61 11.11 26.45
C TRP A 72 -3.21 10.50 26.66
N GLY A 73 -2.21 10.85 25.84
CA GLY A 73 -0.85 10.33 25.94
C GLY A 73 -0.70 8.84 25.62
N LEU A 74 -1.66 8.24 24.90
CA LEU A 74 -1.66 6.83 24.54
C LEU A 74 -0.68 6.51 23.39
N HIS A 75 -0.43 7.48 22.51
CA HIS A 75 0.57 7.36 21.45
C HIS A 75 1.14 8.73 21.07
N LYS A 76 2.39 8.74 20.62
CA LYS A 76 3.08 9.88 20.01
C LYS A 76 3.58 9.44 18.65
N ILE A 77 3.22 10.18 17.60
CA ILE A 77 3.79 10.02 16.27
C ILE A 77 5.05 10.88 16.25
N TYR A 78 6.23 10.27 16.20
CA TYR A 78 7.48 11.04 16.13
C TYR A 78 7.76 11.51 14.70
N GLU A 79 7.30 10.71 13.74
CA GLU A 79 7.70 10.69 12.35
C GLU A 79 6.54 10.18 11.47
N LEU A 80 6.42 10.76 10.29
CA LEU A 80 5.55 10.24 9.24
C LEU A 80 6.27 10.44 7.91
N VAL A 81 6.61 9.34 7.25
CA VAL A 81 7.41 9.35 6.02
C VAL A 81 6.62 8.75 4.87
N ILE A 82 6.56 9.47 3.75
CA ILE A 82 5.94 9.02 2.52
C ILE A 82 7.03 8.53 1.56
N ASN A 83 6.91 7.29 1.11
CA ASN A 83 7.71 6.76 0.01
C ASN A 83 7.31 7.43 -1.32
N ASN A 84 8.00 8.49 -1.68
CA ASN A 84 7.80 9.26 -2.91
C ASN A 84 9.18 9.75 -3.41
N ASP A 85 9.25 10.24 -4.63
CA ASP A 85 10.43 10.93 -5.18
C ASP A 85 10.04 12.38 -5.54
N PRO A 86 10.35 13.37 -4.68
CA PRO A 86 11.14 13.28 -3.44
C PRO A 86 10.40 12.60 -2.28
N THR A 87 11.15 12.06 -1.31
CA THR A 87 10.62 11.47 -0.07
C THR A 87 10.17 12.60 0.85
N ILE A 88 8.94 12.52 1.36
CA ILE A 88 8.36 13.57 2.19
C ILE A 88 8.29 13.08 3.63
N ALA A 89 8.80 13.88 4.55
CA ALA A 89 8.78 13.57 5.98
C ALA A 89 8.21 14.72 6.79
N TYR A 90 7.34 14.40 7.74
CA TYR A 90 6.72 15.39 8.62
C TYR A 90 7.40 15.41 9.97
N LEU A 91 7.83 16.61 10.38
CA LEU A 91 8.44 16.88 11.68
C LEU A 91 7.46 17.63 12.57
N LEU A 92 7.26 17.16 13.79
CA LEU A 92 6.41 17.84 14.76
C LEU A 92 7.10 19.09 15.30
N ARG A 93 6.46 20.25 15.16
CA ARG A 93 7.03 21.56 15.57
C ARG A 93 7.36 21.66 17.07
N SER A 94 6.62 20.96 17.91
CA SER A 94 6.80 20.99 19.37
C SER A 94 7.93 20.09 19.88
N ASN A 95 8.58 19.32 18.99
CA ASN A 95 9.69 18.46 19.39
C ASN A 95 10.92 19.30 19.79
N ALA A 96 11.63 18.84 20.83
CA ALA A 96 12.92 19.41 21.22
C ALA A 96 13.98 19.18 20.13
N LEU A 97 15.06 19.96 20.13
CA LEU A 97 16.09 19.85 19.09
C LEU A 97 16.70 18.43 19.00
N VAL A 98 16.98 17.80 20.13
CA VAL A 98 17.47 16.41 20.19
C VAL A 98 16.48 15.42 19.55
N GLU A 99 15.17 15.61 19.74
CA GLU A 99 14.14 14.80 19.10
C GLU A 99 14.10 15.05 17.59
N GLN A 100 14.24 16.31 17.15
CA GLN A 100 14.32 16.64 15.72
C GLN A 100 15.52 15.97 15.05
N LYS A 101 16.71 16.03 15.68
CA LYS A 101 17.92 15.35 15.21
C LYS A 101 17.69 13.84 15.08
N MET A 102 17.11 13.22 16.11
CA MET A 102 16.82 11.79 16.12
C MET A 102 15.83 11.40 15.02
N VAL A 103 14.74 12.16 14.84
CA VAL A 103 13.73 11.89 13.81
C VAL A 103 14.33 12.08 12.42
N MET A 104 15.09 13.15 12.17
CA MET A 104 15.77 13.36 10.88
C MET A 104 16.67 12.17 10.53
N ALA A 105 17.50 11.70 11.47
CA ALA A 105 18.36 10.54 11.26
C ALA A 105 17.55 9.26 11.01
N HIS A 106 16.42 9.08 11.68
CA HIS A 106 15.50 7.97 11.49
C HIS A 106 14.87 7.98 10.09
N VAL A 107 14.41 9.14 9.63
CA VAL A 107 13.83 9.34 8.30
C VAL A 107 14.82 8.98 7.20
N PHE A 108 16.11 9.33 7.31
CA PHE A 108 17.10 8.90 6.31
C PHE A 108 17.27 7.39 6.25
N GLY A 109 17.17 6.70 7.38
CA GLY A 109 17.12 5.24 7.41
C GLY A 109 15.90 4.69 6.67
N HIS A 110 14.70 5.25 6.90
CA HIS A 110 13.51 4.87 6.12
C HIS A 110 13.66 5.14 4.63
N ALA A 111 14.18 6.32 4.26
CA ALA A 111 14.34 6.72 2.87
C ALA A 111 15.27 5.75 2.12
N ASP A 112 16.37 5.35 2.76
CA ASP A 112 17.28 4.32 2.24
C ASP A 112 16.57 2.97 2.09
N PHE A 113 15.83 2.55 3.12
CA PHE A 113 15.08 1.30 3.10
C PHE A 113 14.05 1.26 1.96
N PHE A 114 13.29 2.34 1.77
CA PHE A 114 12.28 2.44 0.71
C PHE A 114 12.88 2.41 -0.70
N LYS A 115 14.09 2.93 -0.88
CA LYS A 115 14.78 2.92 -2.17
C LYS A 115 15.34 1.54 -2.49
N ASN A 116 15.97 0.90 -1.51
CA ASN A 116 16.77 -0.30 -1.73
C ASN A 116 16.03 -1.63 -1.48
N ASN A 117 14.89 -1.61 -0.79
CA ASN A 117 14.14 -2.84 -0.51
C ASN A 117 13.37 -3.34 -1.74
N ALA A 118 13.52 -4.63 -2.04
CA ALA A 118 12.90 -5.28 -3.19
C ALA A 118 11.37 -5.13 -3.23
N TRP A 119 10.69 -5.15 -2.08
CA TRP A 119 9.23 -5.02 -1.98
C TRP A 119 8.72 -3.66 -2.47
N PHE A 120 9.53 -2.60 -2.35
CA PHE A 120 9.18 -1.26 -2.78
C PHE A 120 9.47 -1.00 -4.27
N ARG A 121 10.15 -1.92 -4.97
CA ARG A 121 10.56 -1.74 -6.38
C ARG A 121 9.40 -1.36 -7.31
N HIS A 122 8.22 -1.94 -7.09
CA HIS A 122 7.02 -1.73 -7.92
C HIS A 122 6.06 -0.67 -7.37
N THR A 123 6.41 0.01 -6.28
CA THR A 123 5.58 1.10 -5.73
C THR A 123 5.64 2.34 -6.61
N ASN A 124 4.51 3.01 -6.77
CA ASN A 124 4.43 4.28 -7.46
C ASN A 124 5.21 5.35 -6.67
N ARG A 125 6.21 5.96 -7.30
CA ARG A 125 7.08 7.00 -6.70
C ARG A 125 6.51 8.42 -6.81
N LYS A 126 5.35 8.57 -7.47
CA LYS A 126 4.59 9.83 -7.57
C LYS A 126 3.20 9.67 -6.95
N MET A 127 3.14 8.90 -5.87
CA MET A 127 1.86 8.58 -5.23
C MET A 127 1.15 9.82 -4.66
N LEU A 128 1.89 10.90 -4.36
CA LEU A 128 1.26 12.16 -3.96
C LEU A 128 0.34 12.73 -5.04
N ASP A 129 0.81 12.73 -6.29
CA ASP A 129 0.03 13.20 -7.44
C ASP A 129 -1.14 12.25 -7.72
N GLU A 130 -0.90 10.95 -7.61
CA GLU A 130 -1.93 9.93 -7.88
C GLU A 130 -3.06 9.97 -6.85
N MET A 131 -2.75 10.12 -5.56
CA MET A 131 -3.77 10.29 -4.51
C MET A 131 -4.62 11.55 -4.73
N ALA A 132 -4.02 12.63 -5.24
CA ALA A 132 -4.77 13.83 -5.62
C ALA A 132 -5.64 13.62 -6.86
N ASN A 133 -5.17 12.82 -7.84
CA ASN A 133 -5.95 12.40 -9.00
C ASN A 133 -7.14 11.54 -8.57
N HIS A 134 -6.93 10.54 -7.71
CA HIS A 134 -7.99 9.72 -7.12
C HIS A 134 -9.05 10.58 -6.44
N ALA A 135 -8.62 11.53 -5.59
CA ALA A 135 -9.52 12.45 -4.92
C ALA A 135 -10.40 13.26 -5.88
N THR A 136 -9.82 13.73 -6.99
CA THR A 136 -10.52 14.50 -8.01
C THR A 136 -11.52 13.64 -8.79
N ARG A 137 -11.15 12.40 -9.14
CA ARG A 137 -12.02 11.45 -9.84
C ARG A 137 -13.21 11.05 -8.98
N VAL A 138 -12.98 10.72 -7.71
CA VAL A 138 -14.06 10.39 -6.76
C VAL A 138 -14.99 11.58 -6.56
N ARG A 139 -14.49 12.81 -6.41
CA ARG A 139 -15.34 14.01 -6.33
C ARG A 139 -16.23 14.17 -7.57
N ARG A 140 -15.68 13.96 -8.76
CA ARG A 140 -16.45 13.98 -10.01
C ARG A 140 -17.54 12.90 -10.03
N TYR A 141 -17.27 11.70 -9.51
CA TYR A 141 -18.28 10.66 -9.40
C TYR A 141 -19.36 11.01 -8.38
N ILE A 142 -19.00 11.63 -7.26
CA ILE A 142 -19.97 12.13 -6.27
C ILE A 142 -20.91 13.18 -6.89
N GLU A 143 -20.38 14.10 -7.70
CA GLU A 143 -21.19 15.09 -8.42
C GLU A 143 -22.16 14.45 -9.42
N GLN A 144 -21.78 13.34 -10.05
CA GLN A 144 -22.59 12.67 -11.07
C GLN A 144 -23.61 11.67 -10.50
N TYR A 145 -23.22 10.89 -9.49
CA TYR A 145 -23.98 9.73 -9.01
C TYR A 145 -24.51 9.91 -7.58
N GLY A 146 -24.15 11.01 -6.92
CA GLY A 146 -24.52 11.30 -5.53
C GLY A 146 -23.54 10.72 -4.51
N LEU A 147 -23.40 11.40 -3.37
CA LEU A 147 -22.47 11.04 -2.30
C LEU A 147 -22.73 9.62 -1.76
N GLU A 148 -23.97 9.32 -1.36
CA GLU A 148 -24.32 8.03 -0.74
C GLU A 148 -24.05 6.84 -1.66
N THR A 149 -24.27 7.01 -2.98
CA THR A 149 -24.03 5.94 -3.97
C THR A 149 -22.55 5.61 -4.09
N VAL A 150 -21.71 6.65 -4.20
CA VAL A 150 -20.26 6.48 -4.35
C VAL A 150 -19.62 6.02 -3.05
N GLU A 151 -20.04 6.58 -1.91
CA GLU A 151 -19.51 6.22 -0.58
C GLU A 151 -19.82 4.76 -0.25
N ARG A 152 -21.05 4.29 -0.46
CA ARG A 152 -21.41 2.88 -0.22
C ARG A 152 -20.57 1.92 -1.07
N PHE A 153 -20.34 2.25 -2.35
CA PHE A 153 -19.50 1.42 -3.21
C PHE A 153 -18.02 1.48 -2.79
N LEU A 154 -17.53 2.64 -2.34
CA LEU A 154 -16.19 2.77 -1.75
C LEU A 154 -16.05 1.92 -0.49
N ASP A 155 -17.05 1.91 0.40
CA ASP A 155 -17.06 1.06 1.59
C ASP A 155 -16.93 -0.42 1.23
N ASP A 156 -17.68 -0.89 0.22
CA ASP A 156 -17.59 -2.26 -0.28
C ASP A 156 -16.17 -2.57 -0.82
N CYS A 157 -15.57 -1.63 -1.56
CA CYS A 157 -14.20 -1.79 -2.07
C CYS A 157 -13.17 -1.82 -0.93
N LEU A 158 -13.29 -0.92 0.04
CA LEU A 158 -12.37 -0.78 1.17
C LEU A 158 -12.46 -1.98 2.13
N ALA A 159 -13.62 -2.60 2.27
CA ALA A 159 -13.77 -3.85 3.01
C ALA A 159 -12.93 -5.00 2.43
N LEU A 160 -12.60 -4.92 1.13
CA LEU A 160 -11.84 -5.92 0.39
C LEU A 160 -10.38 -5.49 0.14
N GLU A 161 -9.94 -4.33 0.63
CA GLU A 161 -8.61 -3.73 0.31
C GLU A 161 -7.43 -4.66 0.64
N ASN A 162 -7.58 -5.53 1.64
CA ASN A 162 -6.54 -6.45 2.08
C ASN A 162 -6.52 -7.78 1.32
N LEU A 163 -7.45 -8.01 0.39
CA LEU A 163 -7.59 -9.26 -0.38
C LEU A 163 -6.85 -9.18 -1.73
N ILE A 164 -5.62 -8.69 -1.70
CA ILE A 164 -4.71 -8.61 -2.85
C ILE A 164 -3.63 -9.70 -2.82
N ASP A 165 -3.11 -10.10 -3.98
CA ASP A 165 -1.95 -11.00 -4.03
C ASP A 165 -0.66 -10.19 -3.96
N LEU A 166 -0.09 -10.14 -2.76
CA LEU A 166 1.17 -9.45 -2.46
C LEU A 166 2.32 -9.83 -3.40
N HIS A 167 2.35 -11.05 -3.92
CA HIS A 167 3.43 -11.52 -4.79
C HIS A 167 3.20 -11.21 -6.27
N ARG A 168 2.00 -10.76 -6.65
CA ARG A 168 1.61 -10.50 -8.04
C ARG A 168 2.55 -9.54 -8.78
N PRO A 169 3.07 -8.45 -8.16
CA PRO A 169 4.02 -7.56 -8.84
C PRO A 169 5.33 -8.27 -9.23
N PHE A 170 5.72 -9.31 -8.48
CA PHE A 170 6.98 -10.03 -8.67
C PHE A 170 6.82 -11.31 -9.49
N ILE A 171 5.68 -11.99 -9.36
CA ILE A 171 5.42 -13.30 -9.94
C ILE A 171 4.13 -13.24 -10.77
N ARG A 172 4.26 -13.32 -12.09
CA ARG A 172 3.12 -13.54 -12.99
C ARG A 172 2.76 -15.02 -12.98
N ARG A 173 1.70 -15.36 -12.24
CA ARG A 173 1.21 -16.75 -12.11
C ARG A 173 0.20 -17.14 -13.18
N THR A 174 -0.36 -16.18 -13.90
CA THR A 174 -1.36 -16.45 -14.93
C THR A 174 -0.67 -16.87 -16.22
N ALA A 175 -1.06 -18.02 -16.76
CA ALA A 175 -0.74 -18.38 -18.14
C ALA A 175 -1.23 -17.25 -19.08
N PRO A 176 -0.51 -16.90 -20.15
CA PRO A 176 -0.99 -15.94 -21.13
C PRO A 176 -2.40 -16.35 -21.58
N ARG A 177 -3.33 -15.39 -21.58
CA ARG A 177 -4.72 -15.59 -22.02
C ARG A 177 -4.67 -16.32 -23.36
N PRO A 178 -5.41 -17.43 -23.56
CA PRO A 178 -5.49 -18.03 -24.88
C PRO A 178 -5.95 -16.94 -25.85
N GLU A 179 -5.25 -16.81 -26.98
CA GLU A 179 -5.55 -15.80 -28.00
C GLU A 179 -7.05 -15.87 -28.35
N PRO A 180 -7.73 -14.71 -28.49
CA PRO A 180 -9.16 -14.67 -28.81
C PRO A 180 -9.51 -15.38 -30.12
N ASP A 181 -8.52 -15.59 -30.99
CA ASP A 181 -8.66 -16.24 -32.29
C ASP A 181 -8.46 -17.76 -32.26
N ARG A 182 -8.20 -18.36 -31.10
CA ARG A 182 -8.14 -19.82 -31.00
C ARG A 182 -9.56 -20.36 -30.99
N GLU A 183 -10.03 -20.82 -32.16
CA GLU A 183 -11.33 -21.47 -32.28
C GLU A 183 -11.50 -22.51 -31.16
N PRO A 184 -12.60 -22.44 -30.37
CA PRO A 184 -12.82 -23.41 -29.32
C PRO A 184 -12.85 -24.80 -29.95
N GLU A 185 -11.95 -25.68 -29.51
CA GLU A 185 -11.92 -27.07 -29.94
C GLU A 185 -13.33 -27.65 -29.76
N ARG A 186 -13.99 -27.92 -30.89
CA ARG A 186 -15.38 -28.40 -30.88
C ARG A 186 -15.41 -29.74 -30.15
N PRO A 187 -16.26 -29.91 -29.13
CA PRO A 187 -16.34 -31.16 -28.40
C PRO A 187 -16.67 -32.30 -29.39
N VAL A 188 -15.90 -33.38 -29.31
CA VAL A 188 -16.09 -34.58 -30.11
C VAL A 188 -17.34 -35.29 -29.57
N VAL A 189 -18.43 -35.23 -30.34
CA VAL A 189 -19.68 -35.93 -30.00
C VAL A 189 -19.47 -37.43 -30.21
N PRO A 190 -19.61 -38.29 -29.18
CA PRO A 190 -19.54 -39.72 -29.36
C PRO A 190 -20.72 -40.19 -30.23
N LYS A 191 -20.43 -40.60 -31.47
CA LYS A 191 -21.42 -41.16 -32.39
C LYS A 191 -21.80 -42.59 -31.99
N LEU A 192 -23.06 -42.97 -32.21
CA LEU A 192 -23.49 -44.36 -32.06
C LEU A 192 -22.78 -45.22 -33.13
N ARG A 193 -22.31 -46.41 -32.74
CA ARG A 193 -21.49 -47.29 -33.59
C ARG A 193 -22.35 -47.84 -34.74
N ALA A 194 -22.14 -47.34 -35.96
CA ALA A 194 -22.92 -47.68 -37.14
C ALA A 194 -22.04 -48.15 -38.32
N LYS A 195 -22.59 -49.01 -39.19
CA LYS A 195 -21.99 -49.26 -40.52
C LYS A 195 -22.18 -48.02 -41.40
N ARG A 196 -21.26 -47.78 -42.36
CA ARG A 196 -21.21 -46.53 -43.18
C ARG A 196 -22.55 -46.12 -43.83
N TYR A 197 -23.40 -47.08 -44.18
CA TYR A 197 -24.71 -46.84 -44.79
C TYR A 197 -25.85 -46.56 -43.79
N MET A 198 -25.66 -46.89 -42.51
CA MET A 198 -26.64 -46.63 -41.44
C MET A 198 -26.29 -45.39 -40.61
N ASP A 199 -25.09 -44.80 -40.79
CA ASP A 199 -24.65 -43.59 -40.08
C ASP A 199 -25.63 -42.41 -40.25
N PRO A 200 -26.20 -42.11 -41.45
CA PRO A 200 -27.15 -41.02 -41.60
C PRO A 200 -28.49 -41.23 -40.88
N TYR A 201 -28.87 -42.48 -40.62
CA TYR A 201 -30.13 -42.85 -39.97
C TYR A 201 -29.98 -43.03 -38.45
N LEU A 202 -28.80 -43.48 -37.99
CA LEU A 202 -28.50 -43.69 -36.58
C LEU A 202 -27.92 -42.44 -35.90
N ASN A 203 -27.26 -41.56 -36.66
CA ASN A 203 -26.72 -40.29 -36.19
C ASN A 203 -27.25 -39.12 -37.05
N PRO A 204 -28.58 -38.84 -37.03
CA PRO A 204 -29.13 -37.71 -37.76
C PRO A 204 -28.54 -36.38 -37.23
N PRO A 205 -28.40 -35.34 -38.08
CA PRO A 205 -27.79 -34.06 -37.69
C PRO A 205 -28.40 -33.46 -36.42
N GLU A 206 -29.72 -33.57 -36.27
CA GLU A 206 -30.48 -33.09 -35.10
C GLU A 206 -30.07 -33.78 -33.79
N TYR A 207 -29.82 -35.09 -33.82
CA TYR A 207 -29.38 -35.87 -32.65
C TYR A 207 -27.95 -35.51 -32.26
N VAL A 208 -27.05 -35.37 -33.24
CA VAL A 208 -25.65 -34.97 -33.03
C VAL A 208 -25.58 -33.56 -32.45
N GLU A 209 -26.46 -32.66 -32.87
CA GLU A 209 -26.51 -31.28 -32.41
C GLU A 209 -27.16 -31.14 -31.03
N ALA A 210 -28.19 -31.93 -30.72
CA ALA A 210 -28.77 -32.01 -29.38
C ALA A 210 -27.77 -32.56 -28.35
N GLU A 211 -27.05 -33.64 -28.69
CA GLU A 211 -26.02 -34.22 -27.80
C GLU A 211 -24.81 -33.27 -27.66
N ARG A 212 -24.44 -32.56 -28.73
CA ARG A 212 -23.44 -31.47 -28.66
C ARG A 212 -23.83 -30.39 -27.66
N ARG A 213 -25.06 -29.87 -27.75
CA ARG A 213 -25.57 -28.85 -26.81
C ARG A 213 -25.59 -29.35 -25.37
N ARG A 214 -25.91 -30.64 -25.17
CA ARG A 214 -25.89 -31.28 -23.85
C ARG A 214 -24.48 -31.36 -23.28
N ILE A 215 -23.50 -31.79 -24.08
CA ILE A 215 -22.09 -31.87 -23.70
C ILE A 215 -21.53 -30.47 -23.43
N GLU A 216 -21.85 -29.47 -24.27
CA GLU A 216 -21.45 -28.07 -24.07
C GLU A 216 -22.03 -27.50 -22.77
N ALA A 217 -23.32 -27.71 -22.49
CA ALA A 217 -23.94 -27.27 -21.24
C ALA A 217 -23.38 -27.99 -20.01
N GLU A 218 -23.00 -29.26 -20.12
CA GLU A 218 -22.35 -30.00 -19.04
C GLU A 218 -20.90 -29.55 -18.83
N LEU A 219 -20.17 -29.24 -19.91
CA LEU A 219 -18.84 -28.63 -19.85
C LEU A 219 -18.89 -27.23 -19.23
N GLU A 220 -19.86 -26.40 -19.59
CA GLU A 220 -20.07 -25.10 -18.96
C GLU A 220 -20.37 -25.24 -17.46
N LYS A 221 -21.23 -26.18 -17.07
CA LYS A 221 -21.52 -26.45 -15.64
C LYS A 221 -20.30 -26.99 -14.89
N ARG A 222 -19.39 -27.70 -15.57
CA ARG A 222 -18.14 -28.22 -14.98
C ARG A 222 -17.00 -27.20 -15.00
N ARG A 223 -17.11 -26.11 -15.76
CA ARG A 223 -16.11 -25.03 -15.75
C ARG A 223 -16.13 -24.35 -14.39
N LYS A 224 -15.01 -24.47 -13.66
CA LYS A 224 -14.79 -23.67 -12.47
C LYS A 224 -14.54 -22.23 -12.88
N HIS A 225 -15.19 -21.30 -12.18
CA HIS A 225 -14.98 -19.87 -12.36
C HIS A 225 -14.57 -19.25 -11.01
N PRO A 226 -13.33 -18.81 -10.86
CA PRO A 226 -12.24 -18.79 -11.85
C PRO A 226 -11.70 -20.20 -12.17
N ALA A 227 -11.06 -20.33 -13.35
CA ALA A 227 -10.47 -21.60 -13.82
C ALA A 227 -9.36 -22.10 -12.88
N GLU A 228 -8.60 -21.17 -12.32
CA GLU A 228 -7.60 -21.40 -11.28
C GLU A 228 -7.89 -20.51 -10.07
N PRO A 229 -7.52 -20.91 -8.84
CA PRO A 229 -7.69 -20.06 -7.66
C PRO A 229 -6.89 -18.75 -7.79
N GLU A 230 -7.59 -17.62 -7.86
CA GLU A 230 -6.99 -16.29 -7.86
C GLU A 230 -6.95 -15.72 -6.43
N ARG A 231 -5.78 -15.24 -6.00
CA ARG A 231 -5.59 -14.61 -4.68
C ARG A 231 -5.95 -13.13 -4.66
N ASP A 232 -5.81 -12.45 -5.80
CA ASP A 232 -6.15 -11.03 -5.95
C ASP A 232 -7.65 -10.91 -6.23
N VAL A 233 -8.43 -10.76 -5.17
CA VAL A 233 -9.89 -10.67 -5.23
C VAL A 233 -10.32 -9.37 -5.93
N LEU A 234 -9.60 -8.27 -5.72
CA LEU A 234 -9.91 -7.00 -6.38
C LEU A 234 -9.72 -7.11 -7.89
N LEU A 235 -8.63 -7.74 -8.36
CA LEU A 235 -8.43 -8.00 -9.79
C LEU A 235 -9.52 -8.93 -10.35
N PHE A 236 -9.86 -9.99 -9.62
CA PHE A 236 -10.91 -10.90 -10.04
C PHE A 236 -12.26 -10.18 -10.24
N LEU A 237 -12.61 -9.27 -9.33
CA LEU A 237 -13.82 -8.44 -9.46
C LEU A 237 -13.71 -7.44 -10.61
N LEU A 238 -12.56 -6.80 -10.81
CA LEU A 238 -12.34 -5.89 -11.96
C LEU A 238 -12.57 -6.59 -13.31
N GLU A 239 -12.17 -7.85 -13.42
CA GLU A 239 -12.27 -8.62 -14.67
C GLU A 239 -13.65 -9.24 -14.88
N ASN A 240 -14.31 -9.70 -13.81
CA ASN A 240 -15.48 -10.58 -13.93
C ASN A 240 -16.79 -9.98 -13.40
N ALA A 241 -16.73 -8.96 -12.52
CA ALA A 241 -17.94 -8.38 -11.98
C ALA A 241 -18.63 -7.47 -13.00
N PRO A 242 -19.98 -7.39 -12.99
CA PRO A 242 -20.76 -6.53 -13.87
C PRO A 242 -20.74 -5.07 -13.38
N LEU A 243 -19.55 -4.48 -13.34
CA LEU A 243 -19.33 -3.11 -12.85
C LEU A 243 -19.51 -2.07 -13.96
N GLU A 244 -20.15 -0.96 -13.60
CA GLU A 244 -20.18 0.25 -14.40
C GLU A 244 -18.77 0.85 -14.54
N ARG A 245 -18.59 1.74 -15.54
CA ARG A 245 -17.27 2.32 -15.82
C ARG A 245 -16.67 3.06 -14.61
N TRP A 246 -17.48 3.80 -13.85
CA TRP A 246 -17.02 4.52 -12.66
C TRP A 246 -16.74 3.57 -11.48
N GLN A 247 -17.50 2.49 -11.35
CA GLN A 247 -17.29 1.47 -10.32
C GLN A 247 -15.98 0.71 -10.56
N ARG A 248 -15.71 0.32 -11.80
CA ARG A 248 -14.41 -0.28 -12.18
C ARG A 248 -13.28 0.66 -11.82
N ASP A 249 -13.46 1.94 -12.08
CA ASP A 249 -12.45 2.94 -11.78
C ASP A 249 -12.18 3.08 -10.28
N VAL A 250 -13.24 3.16 -9.48
CA VAL A 250 -13.12 3.22 -8.01
C VAL A 250 -12.43 1.98 -7.44
N LEU A 251 -12.80 0.79 -7.93
CA LEU A 251 -12.19 -0.46 -7.50
C LEU A 251 -10.70 -0.53 -7.89
N ASP A 252 -10.34 -0.03 -9.08
CA ASP A 252 -8.95 0.03 -9.54
C ASP A 252 -8.12 1.01 -8.70
N MET A 253 -8.67 2.19 -8.38
CA MET A 253 -8.03 3.15 -7.47
C MET A 253 -7.75 2.52 -6.09
N VAL A 254 -8.74 1.86 -5.47
CA VAL A 254 -8.55 1.19 -4.16
C VAL A 254 -7.49 0.09 -4.26
N ARG A 255 -7.47 -0.67 -5.35
CA ARG A 255 -6.46 -1.71 -5.59
C ARG A 255 -5.06 -1.12 -5.74
N GLU A 256 -4.89 -0.04 -6.49
CA GLU A 256 -3.60 0.66 -6.63
C GLU A 256 -3.09 1.16 -5.28
N GLU A 257 -3.96 1.79 -4.49
CA GLU A 257 -3.60 2.26 -3.15
C GLU A 257 -3.21 1.10 -2.22
N ALA A 258 -3.94 -0.01 -2.26
CA ALA A 258 -3.63 -1.21 -1.47
C ALA A 258 -2.23 -1.75 -1.81
N TYR A 259 -1.88 -1.85 -3.10
CA TYR A 259 -0.53 -2.26 -3.52
C TYR A 259 0.55 -1.26 -3.13
N TYR A 260 0.24 0.03 -3.04
CA TYR A 260 1.20 1.03 -2.57
C TYR A 260 1.52 0.88 -1.07
N PHE A 261 0.54 0.55 -0.22
CA PHE A 261 0.74 0.40 1.22
C PHE A 261 1.18 -1.00 1.66
N ALA A 262 1.00 -2.01 0.82
CA ALA A 262 1.29 -3.39 1.19
C ALA A 262 2.76 -3.66 1.58
N PRO A 263 3.78 -3.10 0.88
CA PRO A 263 5.18 -3.25 1.28
C PRO A 263 5.45 -2.70 2.69
N GLN A 264 4.92 -1.54 3.04
CA GLN A 264 5.09 -0.87 4.33
C GLN A 264 4.56 -1.76 5.46
N GLY A 265 3.40 -2.39 5.25
CA GLY A 265 2.84 -3.37 6.18
C GLY A 265 3.71 -4.61 6.32
N GLN A 266 4.13 -5.21 5.20
CA GLN A 266 4.91 -6.45 5.19
C GLN A 266 6.31 -6.30 5.79
N THR A 267 7.00 -5.20 5.49
CA THR A 267 8.40 -5.01 5.89
C THR A 267 8.53 -4.18 7.15
N LYS A 268 7.43 -3.89 7.86
CA LYS A 268 7.40 -2.93 8.98
C LYS A 268 8.50 -3.17 10.00
N ILE A 269 8.67 -4.40 10.47
CA ILE A 269 9.66 -4.75 11.50
C ILE A 269 11.07 -4.37 11.06
N LEU A 270 11.48 -4.79 9.85
CA LEU A 270 12.83 -4.51 9.37
C LEU A 270 13.01 -3.03 8.99
N ASN A 271 11.96 -2.38 8.48
CA ASN A 271 11.99 -0.95 8.17
C ASN A 271 12.23 -0.11 9.44
N GLU A 272 11.42 -0.32 10.48
CA GLU A 272 11.62 0.35 11.78
C GLU A 272 12.98 0.01 12.39
N GLY A 273 13.41 -1.26 12.28
CA GLY A 273 14.71 -1.71 12.75
C GLY A 273 15.88 -1.01 12.06
N TRP A 274 15.84 -0.91 10.73
CA TRP A 274 16.88 -0.28 9.92
C TRP A 274 16.99 1.22 10.21
N ALA A 275 15.87 1.91 10.28
CA ALA A 275 15.82 3.30 10.71
C ALA A 275 16.31 3.49 12.16
N SER A 276 16.01 2.53 13.04
CA SER A 276 16.47 2.51 14.43
C SER A 276 17.95 2.16 14.60
N TYR A 277 18.52 1.43 13.65
CA TYR A 277 19.96 1.18 13.64
C TYR A 277 20.70 2.46 13.26
N TRP A 278 20.27 3.10 12.17
CA TRP A 278 20.93 4.28 11.64
C TRP A 278 20.74 5.52 12.51
N HIS A 279 19.54 5.75 13.05
CA HIS A 279 19.36 6.89 13.94
C HIS A 279 20.24 6.79 15.19
N SER A 280 20.53 5.58 15.67
CA SER A 280 21.29 5.37 16.88
C SER A 280 22.77 5.53 16.58
N THR A 281 23.21 4.98 15.46
CA THR A 281 24.57 5.14 14.95
C THR A 281 24.91 6.61 14.65
N ILE A 282 24.02 7.34 13.97
CA ILE A 282 24.25 8.75 13.62
C ILE A 282 24.20 9.64 14.86
N MET A 283 23.21 9.44 15.74
CA MET A 283 23.10 10.22 16.98
C MET A 283 24.34 10.00 17.85
N THR A 284 24.64 8.75 18.23
CA THR A 284 25.69 8.45 19.20
C THR A 284 27.11 8.72 18.71
N ARG A 285 27.35 8.74 17.38
CA ARG A 285 28.69 8.99 16.83
C ARG A 285 28.92 10.42 16.36
N HIS A 286 27.86 11.19 16.07
CA HIS A 286 28.01 12.49 15.40
C HIS A 286 27.06 13.58 15.88
N ALA A 287 25.75 13.32 15.92
CA ALA A 287 24.75 14.37 16.05
C ALA A 287 24.42 14.76 17.50
N LEU A 288 24.66 13.84 18.44
CA LEU A 288 24.34 14.00 19.86
C LEU A 288 25.39 14.83 20.58
N GLU A 289 24.94 15.82 21.34
CA GLU A 289 25.79 16.61 22.24
C GLU A 289 25.70 16.09 23.68
N ASP A 290 26.74 16.31 24.49
CA ASP A 290 26.82 15.81 25.88
C ASP A 290 25.62 16.22 26.74
N SER A 291 25.10 17.44 26.51
CA SER A 291 23.93 17.97 27.22
C SER A 291 22.60 17.30 26.81
N GLU A 292 22.56 16.63 25.67
CA GLU A 292 21.36 16.00 25.10
C GLU A 292 21.25 14.50 25.45
N LEU A 293 22.30 13.92 26.05
CA LEU A 293 22.43 12.47 26.23
C LEU A 293 21.27 11.83 26.99
N ILE A 294 20.84 12.45 28.09
CA ILE A 294 19.76 11.90 28.93
C ILE A 294 18.43 11.94 28.17
N ASP A 295 18.13 13.06 27.50
CA ASP A 295 16.90 13.22 26.72
C ASP A 295 16.87 12.25 25.53
N TYR A 296 17.99 12.09 24.83
CA TYR A 296 18.12 11.10 23.76
C TYR A 296 17.90 9.68 24.28
N ALA A 297 18.58 9.30 25.36
CA ALA A 297 18.47 7.95 25.92
C ALA A 297 17.04 7.64 26.38
N ALA A 298 16.37 8.60 27.02
CA ALA A 298 14.98 8.47 27.44
C ALA A 298 14.04 8.28 26.23
N ASN A 299 14.20 9.10 25.19
CA ASN A 299 13.37 9.02 23.98
C ASN A 299 13.61 7.72 23.21
N HIS A 300 14.86 7.34 22.97
CA HIS A 300 15.20 6.09 22.30
C HIS A 300 14.70 4.87 23.08
N ALA A 301 14.91 4.84 24.40
CA ALA A 301 14.40 3.75 25.25
C ALA A 301 12.86 3.70 25.28
N GLY A 302 12.19 4.86 25.25
CA GLY A 302 10.73 4.95 25.14
C GLY A 302 10.19 4.33 23.85
N THR A 303 10.85 4.60 22.72
CA THR A 303 10.49 4.01 21.42
C THR A 303 10.78 2.51 21.35
N MET A 304 11.90 2.05 21.93
CA MET A 304 12.25 0.62 21.96
C MET A 304 11.53 -0.16 23.08
N GLY A 305 10.83 0.55 23.97
CA GLY A 305 10.12 -0.04 25.10
C GLY A 305 9.05 -1.02 24.65
N SER A 306 9.02 -2.21 25.24
CA SER A 306 8.01 -3.23 24.92
C SER A 306 7.21 -3.57 26.18
N GLN A 307 5.89 -3.54 26.07
CA GLN A 307 5.01 -4.06 27.11
C GLN A 307 4.98 -5.60 27.03
N PRO A 308 4.87 -6.32 28.16
CA PRO A 308 4.75 -7.77 28.14
C PRO A 308 3.60 -8.23 27.23
N GLY A 309 3.88 -9.15 26.30
CA GLY A 309 2.90 -9.67 25.33
C GLY A 309 2.67 -8.80 24.09
N ALA A 310 3.28 -7.61 23.99
CA ALA A 310 3.21 -6.77 22.80
C ALA A 310 4.46 -6.93 21.92
N LEU A 311 4.26 -7.03 20.60
CA LEU A 311 5.34 -6.99 19.62
C LEU A 311 5.65 -5.53 19.30
N ASN A 312 6.88 -5.08 19.61
CA ASN A 312 7.38 -3.77 19.21
C ASN A 312 8.27 -3.93 17.95
N PRO A 313 7.85 -3.42 16.78
CA PRO A 313 8.61 -3.51 15.53
C PRO A 313 10.01 -2.90 15.63
N TYR A 314 10.15 -1.74 16.30
CA TYR A 314 11.42 -1.04 16.46
C TYR A 314 12.43 -1.89 17.22
N LYS A 315 12.02 -2.44 18.37
CA LYS A 315 12.89 -3.30 19.18
C LYS A 315 13.29 -4.56 18.43
N VAL A 316 12.32 -5.29 17.89
CA VAL A 316 12.59 -6.56 17.21
C VAL A 316 13.47 -6.34 15.99
N GLY A 317 13.16 -5.32 15.18
CA GLY A 317 13.95 -4.99 13.99
C GLY A 317 15.38 -4.58 14.32
N LEU A 318 15.58 -3.78 15.37
CA LEU A 318 16.91 -3.35 15.79
C LEU A 318 17.76 -4.54 16.28
N GLU A 319 17.18 -5.45 17.06
CA GLU A 319 17.88 -6.65 17.56
C GLU A 319 18.22 -7.65 16.45
N LEU A 320 17.51 -7.63 15.32
CA LEU A 320 17.86 -8.44 14.15
C LEU A 320 19.09 -7.90 13.39
N LEU A 321 19.46 -6.64 13.61
CA LEU A 321 20.54 -5.95 12.91
C LEU A 321 21.79 -5.74 13.76
N ARG A 322 21.74 -6.12 15.05
CA ARG A 322 22.85 -6.05 16.02
C ARG A 322 23.61 -7.37 16.09
#